data_AF-A0A1J3J000-F1
#
_entry.id   AF-A0A1J3J000-F1
#
_cell.length_a   1.000
_cell.length_b   1.000
_cell.length_c   1.000
_cell.angle_alpha   90.00
_cell.angle_beta   90.00
_cell.angle_gamma   90.00
#
_symmetry.space_group_name_H-M   'P 1'
#
loop_
_entity.id
_entity.type
_entity.pdbx_description
1 polymer ?
#
loop_
_entity_poly.entity_id
_entity_poly.type
_entity_poly.pdbx_seq_one_letter_code
_entity_poly.pdbx_strand_id
1 'polypeptide(L)'
;KERIFTLAELKQYDGSDPNKPIYLGCAGWVHDVTAGKAFYGPGGAYGVFAGRDASRGLALMEVAYTHADISDLTLSQKQTLQEWSSKYAKYPVVGRIVDYSEPNS
;
A
#
# COMPACT_ATOMS: atom_id res chain seq x y z
N LYS A 1 -0.07 8.45 -19.11
CA LYS A 1 -0.07 6.97 -19.01
C LYS A 1 0.05 6.62 -17.54
N GLU A 2 -0.87 5.81 -17.02
CA GLU A 2 -0.80 5.31 -15.64
C GLU A 2 0.39 4.33 -15.54
N ARG A 3 1.19 4.42 -14.47
CA ARG A 3 2.31 3.50 -14.25
C ARG A 3 1.78 2.24 -13.55
N ILE A 4 2.15 1.09 -14.07
CA ILE A 4 1.89 -0.20 -13.45
C ILE A 4 3.13 -0.62 -12.66
N PHE A 5 2.93 -1.11 -11.45
CA PHE A 5 3.96 -1.58 -10.55
C PHE A 5 3.74 -3.06 -10.25
N THR A 6 4.77 -3.87 -10.46
CA THR A 6 4.86 -5.18 -9.82
C THR A 6 5.16 -5.01 -8.33
N LEU A 7 4.83 -6.01 -7.51
CA LEU A 7 5.22 -6.00 -6.09
C LEU A 7 6.75 -5.91 -5.91
N ALA A 8 7.52 -6.50 -6.83
CA ALA A 8 8.98 -6.42 -6.83
C ALA A 8 9.51 -5.01 -7.14
N GLU A 9 8.87 -4.29 -8.08
CA GLU A 9 9.20 -2.89 -8.36
C GLU A 9 8.79 -1.98 -7.22
N LEU A 10 7.62 -2.19 -6.62
CA LEU A 10 7.13 -1.39 -5.50
C LEU A 10 8.09 -1.48 -4.30
N LYS A 11 8.66 -2.67 -4.05
CA LYS A 11 9.63 -2.92 -2.98
C LYS A 11 10.89 -2.04 -3.05
N GLN A 12 11.21 -1.48 -4.20
CA GLN A 12 12.36 -0.57 -4.35
C GLN A 12 12.11 0.83 -3.77
N TYR A 13 10.88 1.12 -3.35
CA TYR A 13 10.41 2.41 -2.83
C TYR A 13 10.02 2.31 -1.35
N ASP A 14 10.76 1.51 -0.59
CA ASP A 14 10.53 1.27 0.86
C ASP A 14 11.14 2.35 1.78
N GLY A 15 11.77 3.37 1.19
CA GLY A 15 12.42 4.46 1.92
C GLY A 15 13.80 4.13 2.47
N SER A 16 14.36 2.94 2.18
CA SER A 16 15.76 2.60 2.50
C SER A 16 16.76 3.44 1.72
N ASP A 17 16.45 3.79 0.46
CA ASP A 17 17.23 4.71 -0.36
C ASP A 17 16.73 6.15 -0.15
N PRO A 18 17.53 7.06 0.43
CA PRO A 18 17.12 8.43 0.67
C PRO A 18 16.93 9.25 -0.61
N ASN A 19 17.40 8.78 -1.77
CA ASN A 19 17.23 9.44 -3.06
C ASN A 19 15.98 8.98 -3.81
N LYS A 20 15.24 8.01 -3.27
CA LYS A 20 13.99 7.51 -3.85
C LYS A 20 12.78 7.99 -3.05
N PRO A 21 11.63 8.19 -3.72
CA PRO A 21 10.38 8.41 -3.03
C PRO A 21 9.95 7.13 -2.29
N ILE A 22 9.02 7.30 -1.34
CA ILE A 22 8.42 6.22 -0.57
C ILE A 22 7.04 5.95 -1.13
N TYR A 23 6.80 4.73 -1.62
CA TYR A 23 5.52 4.34 -2.17
C TYR A 23 4.81 3.33 -1.28
N LEU A 24 3.49 3.35 -1.30
CA LEU A 24 2.64 2.44 -0.54
C LEU A 24 1.46 1.99 -1.40
N GLY A 25 1.23 0.68 -1.45
CA GLY A 25 0.08 0.08 -2.11
C GLY A 25 -1.14 0.03 -1.17
N CYS A 26 -2.29 0.49 -1.64
CA CYS A 26 -3.56 0.36 -0.93
C CYS A 26 -4.71 0.17 -1.92
N ALA A 27 -5.50 -0.87 -1.72
CA ALA A 27 -6.62 -1.25 -2.58
C ALA A 27 -6.27 -1.28 -4.09
N GLY A 28 -5.07 -1.79 -4.43
CA GLY A 28 -4.58 -1.86 -5.81
C GLY A 28 -3.96 -0.56 -6.35
N TRP A 29 -4.04 0.54 -5.61
CA TRP A 29 -3.44 1.83 -5.97
C TRP A 29 -2.09 2.04 -5.30
N VAL A 30 -1.18 2.71 -6.00
CA VAL A 30 0.13 3.10 -5.46
C VAL A 30 0.14 4.57 -5.14
N HIS A 31 0.36 4.90 -3.86
CA HIS A 31 0.39 6.26 -3.33
C HIS A 31 1.83 6.69 -3.02
N ASP A 32 2.16 7.94 -3.34
CA ASP A 32 3.40 8.58 -2.91
C ASP A 32 3.25 9.13 -1.48
N VAL A 33 3.83 8.41 -0.53
CA VAL A 33 3.80 8.73 0.90
C VAL A 33 5.11 9.38 1.36
N THR A 34 5.94 9.90 0.45
CA THR A 34 7.23 10.54 0.77
C THR A 34 7.05 11.71 1.75
N ALA A 35 5.99 12.49 1.61
CA ALA A 35 5.65 13.57 2.55
C ALA A 35 5.42 13.06 4.00
N GLY A 36 5.10 11.78 4.16
CA GLY A 36 4.94 11.09 5.44
C GLY A 36 6.17 10.29 5.88
N LYS A 37 7.39 10.63 5.43
CA LYS A 37 8.63 9.89 5.76
C LYS A 37 8.85 9.63 7.25
N ALA A 38 8.38 10.49 8.15
CA ALA A 38 8.45 10.25 9.60
C ALA A 38 7.65 9.00 10.05
N PHE A 39 6.60 8.64 9.31
CA PHE A 39 5.72 7.52 9.61
C PHE A 39 6.07 6.26 8.80
N TYR A 40 6.36 6.42 7.51
CA TYR A 40 6.58 5.31 6.58
C TYR A 40 8.05 5.09 6.22
N GLY A 41 8.95 6.00 6.59
CA GLY A 41 10.38 5.80 6.38
C GLY A 41 10.99 4.82 7.39
N PRO A 42 12.29 4.50 7.23
CA PRO A 42 13.01 3.65 8.17
C PRO A 42 12.88 4.13 9.62
N GLY A 43 12.45 3.23 10.51
CA GLY A 43 12.22 3.53 11.93
C GLY A 43 10.86 4.18 12.25
N GLY A 44 10.04 4.49 11.24
CA GLY A 44 8.67 4.97 11.44
C GLY A 44 7.71 3.86 11.85
N ALA A 45 6.64 4.21 12.58
CA ALA A 45 5.65 3.26 13.09
C ALA A 45 4.93 2.45 12.01
N TYR A 46 4.88 2.98 10.77
CA TYR A 46 4.25 2.36 9.61
C TYR A 46 5.26 1.99 8.51
N GLY A 47 6.56 1.99 8.82
CA GLY A 47 7.63 1.74 7.84
C GLY A 47 7.58 0.34 7.20
N VAL A 48 6.96 -0.62 7.88
CA VAL A 48 6.70 -1.98 7.35
C VAL A 48 5.82 -2.01 6.09
N PHE A 49 5.00 -0.97 5.87
CA PHE A 49 4.12 -0.87 4.70
C PHE A 49 4.78 -0.18 3.52
N ALA A 50 5.93 0.48 3.73
CA ALA A 50 6.65 1.15 2.67
C ALA A 50 7.18 0.13 1.64
N GLY A 51 6.99 0.45 0.36
CA GLY A 51 7.33 -0.40 -0.77
C GLY A 51 6.49 -1.66 -0.88
N ARG A 52 5.32 -1.75 -0.22
CA ARG A 52 4.48 -2.96 -0.22
C ARG A 52 3.02 -2.65 -0.46
N ASP A 53 2.27 -3.69 -0.81
CA ASP A 53 0.81 -3.64 -0.73
C ASP A 53 0.37 -3.81 0.73
N ALA A 54 -0.13 -2.73 1.30
CA ALA A 54 -0.65 -2.68 2.67
C ALA A 54 -2.12 -3.13 2.74
N SER A 55 -2.80 -3.39 1.62
CA SER A 55 -4.25 -3.65 1.58
C SER A 55 -4.69 -4.69 2.59
N ARG A 56 -4.00 -5.84 2.64
CA ARG A 56 -4.35 -6.92 3.58
C ARG A 56 -4.06 -6.55 5.02
N GLY A 57 -2.87 -6.00 5.30
CA GLY A 57 -2.51 -5.59 6.66
C GLY A 57 -3.44 -4.50 7.21
N LEU A 58 -3.92 -3.60 6.35
CA LEU A 58 -4.90 -2.57 6.70
C LEU A 58 -6.29 -3.17 6.92
N ALA A 59 -6.71 -4.13 6.09
CA ALA A 59 -7.98 -4.83 6.21
C ALA A 59 -8.06 -5.69 7.49
N LEU A 60 -6.96 -6.36 7.85
CA LEU A 60 -6.85 -7.20 9.04
C LEU A 60 -6.46 -6.40 10.30
N MET A 61 -6.08 -5.13 10.14
CA MET A 61 -5.40 -4.32 11.17
C MET A 61 -4.12 -4.98 11.73
N GLU A 62 -3.47 -5.80 10.93
CA GLU A 62 -2.27 -6.55 11.30
C GLU A 62 -1.08 -6.14 10.44
N VAL A 63 -0.07 -5.62 11.13
CA VAL A 63 1.16 -5.05 10.55
C VAL A 63 2.07 -6.12 9.92
N ALA A 64 1.85 -7.40 10.25
CA ALA A 64 2.66 -8.54 9.80
C ALA A 64 2.27 -9.07 8.42
N TYR A 65 1.07 -8.77 7.91
CA TYR A 65 0.57 -9.31 6.64
C TYR A 65 0.72 -8.28 5.52
N THR A 66 1.75 -8.45 4.69
CA THR A 66 2.05 -7.57 3.54
C THR A 66 1.92 -8.30 2.20
N HIS A 67 0.90 -9.14 2.03
CA HIS A 67 0.62 -9.80 0.75
C HIS A 67 -0.68 -9.27 0.14
N ALA A 68 -0.73 -9.25 -1.20
CA ALA A 68 -1.79 -8.61 -1.98
C ALA A 68 -3.08 -9.43 -2.08
N ASP A 69 -3.07 -10.71 -1.67
CA ASP A 69 -4.27 -11.54 -1.70
C ASP A 69 -5.30 -11.04 -0.66
N ILE A 70 -6.48 -10.68 -1.15
CA ILE A 70 -7.63 -10.17 -0.40
C ILE A 70 -8.91 -10.96 -0.69
N SER A 71 -8.79 -12.12 -1.34
CA SER A 71 -9.90 -12.97 -1.77
C SER A 71 -10.75 -13.49 -0.60
N ASP A 72 -10.14 -13.65 0.57
CA ASP A 72 -10.74 -14.16 1.80
C ASP A 72 -11.30 -13.06 2.74
N LEU A 73 -11.22 -11.78 2.36
CA LEU A 73 -11.67 -10.69 3.24
C LEU A 73 -13.20 -10.70 3.41
N THR A 74 -13.63 -10.65 4.66
CA THR A 74 -15.03 -10.43 5.05
C THR A 74 -15.50 -9.02 4.70
N LEU A 75 -16.81 -8.80 4.65
CA LEU A 75 -17.40 -7.48 4.39
C LEU A 75 -16.90 -6.40 5.36
N SER A 76 -16.73 -6.73 6.64
CA SER A 76 -16.21 -5.79 7.64
C SER A 76 -14.75 -5.42 7.37
N GLN A 77 -13.90 -6.39 7.02
CA GLN A 77 -12.50 -6.13 6.66
C GLN A 77 -12.38 -5.30 5.37
N LYS A 78 -13.28 -5.51 4.39
CA LYS A 78 -13.38 -4.68 3.18
C LYS A 78 -13.77 -3.23 3.52
N GLN A 79 -14.70 -3.01 4.45
CA GLN A 79 -15.05 -1.67 4.92
C GLN A 79 -13.85 -1.00 5.60
N THR A 80 -13.13 -1.71 6.47
CA THR A 80 -11.90 -1.19 7.08
C THR A 80 -10.87 -0.79 6.03
N LEU A 81 -10.66 -1.61 5.00
CA LEU A 81 -9.78 -1.27 3.87
C LEU A 81 -10.23 0.00 3.14
N GLN A 82 -11.54 0.17 2.92
CA GLN A 82 -12.09 1.35 2.26
C GLN A 82 -11.90 2.63 3.09
N GLU A 83 -12.04 2.55 4.41
CA GLU A 83 -11.73 3.66 5.32
C GLU A 83 -10.26 4.04 5.25
N TRP A 84 -9.36 3.06 5.22
CA TRP A 84 -7.93 3.30 5.02
C TRP A 84 -7.65 3.92 3.66
N SER A 85 -8.25 3.40 2.59
CA SER A 85 -8.13 3.98 1.25
C SER A 85 -8.54 5.45 1.23
N SER A 86 -9.61 5.82 1.95
CA SER A 86 -10.04 7.22 2.11
C SER A 86 -8.98 8.07 2.84
N LYS A 87 -8.32 7.52 3.86
CA LYS A 87 -7.21 8.21 4.56
C LYS A 87 -5.99 8.41 3.65
N TYR A 88 -5.73 7.48 2.73
CA TYR A 88 -4.63 7.57 1.77
C TYR A 88 -4.93 8.45 0.56
N ALA A 89 -6.20 8.84 0.33
CA ALA A 89 -6.59 9.75 -0.73
C ALA A 89 -5.92 11.14 -0.64
N LYS A 90 -5.38 11.51 0.53
CA LYS A 90 -4.57 12.73 0.71
C LYS A 90 -3.18 12.65 0.03
N TYR A 91 -2.72 11.46 -0.33
CA TYR A 91 -1.44 11.24 -0.98
C TYR A 91 -1.62 11.11 -2.50
N PRO A 92 -0.70 11.67 -3.31
CA PRO A 92 -0.76 11.53 -4.76
C PRO A 92 -0.74 10.06 -5.19
N VAL A 93 -1.64 9.70 -6.10
CA VAL A 93 -1.61 8.38 -6.77
C VAL A 93 -0.59 8.43 -7.89
N VAL A 94 0.39 7.53 -7.86
CA VAL A 94 1.48 7.45 -8.85
C VAL A 94 1.35 6.23 -9.77
N GLY A 95 0.42 5.32 -9.49
CA GLY A 95 0.16 4.17 -10.33
C GLY A 95 -0.75 3.13 -9.69
N ARG A 96 -0.72 1.92 -10.24
CA ARG A 96 -1.46 0.75 -9.76
C ARG A 96 -0.58 -0.48 -9.66
N ILE A 97 -0.99 -1.44 -8.85
CA ILE A 97 -0.34 -2.75 -8.72
C ILE A 97 -0.83 -3.68 -9.84
N VAL A 98 0.10 -4.39 -10.49
CA VAL A 98 -0.22 -5.38 -11.53
C VAL A 98 -1.00 -6.55 -10.93
N ASP A 99 -1.95 -7.09 -11.70
CA ASP A 99 -2.74 -8.28 -11.33
C ASP A 99 -3.42 -8.18 -9.95
N TYR A 100 -3.81 -6.98 -9.55
CA TYR A 100 -4.70 -6.80 -8.41
C TYR A 100 -6.06 -7.42 -8.75
N SER A 101 -6.27 -8.66 -8.30
CA SER A 101 -7.57 -9.32 -8.41
C SER A 101 -8.51 -8.71 -7.39
N GLU A 102 -9.41 -7.83 -7.83
CA GLU A 102 -10.58 -7.51 -7.02
C GLU A 102 -11.34 -8.81 -6.72
N PRO A 103 -11.76 -9.06 -5.47
CA PRO A 103 -12.34 -10.34 -5.08
C PRO A 103 -13.78 -10.54 -5.58
N ASN A 104 -14.14 -10.07 -6.79
CA ASN A 104 -15.39 -10.39 -7.51
C ASN A 104 -15.37 -9.87 -8.97
N SER A 105 -14.74 -10.59 -9.89
CA SER A 105 -15.20 -10.65 -11.29
C SER A 105 -15.64 -12.07 -11.60
#